data_AF-A0AAJ1HPV5-F1
#
_entry.id   AF-A0AAJ1HPV5-F1
#
_cell.length_a   1.000
_cell.length_b   1.000
_cell.length_c   1.000
_cell.angle_alpha   90.00
_cell.angle_beta   90.00
_cell.angle_gamma   90.00
#
_symmetry.space_group_name_H-M   'P 1'
#
loop_
_entity.id
_entity.type
_entity.pdbx_description
1 polymer ?
#
loop_
_entity_poly.entity_id
_entity_poly.type
_entity_poly.pdbx_seq_one_letter_code
_entity_poly.pdbx_strand_id
1 'polypeptide(L)'
;MIKKGKHKTMDINVLYQMPLEIGSKKTYGEHIKECIDGCSVCKMMRRFEAHCKMNQRSEIAGISMDKVHFFQKMSSDDEDIRHWYPDRLEALDGKGCITLDAYFNLKGHGFNDTQIVRYFHISSKAFRDFKDDNVPGWKSNDAKYEPAIIAAMKRYDLAHQN
;
A
#
# COMPACT_ATOMS: atom_id res chain seq x y z
N MET A 1 -19.75 12.18 6.85
CA MET A 1 -18.58 11.52 6.19
C MET A 1 -17.80 12.57 5.41
N ILE A 2 -16.68 13.05 5.94
CA ILE A 2 -15.83 14.00 5.23
C ILE A 2 -14.98 13.18 4.24
N LYS A 3 -15.25 13.32 2.94
CA LYS A 3 -14.39 12.76 1.90
C LYS A 3 -13.04 13.47 2.00
N LYS A 4 -12.04 12.82 2.61
CA LYS A 4 -10.64 13.27 2.56
C LYS A 4 -10.20 13.24 1.09
N GLY A 5 -10.24 14.40 0.44
CA GLY A 5 -9.72 14.57 -0.91
C GLY A 5 -8.24 14.17 -0.91
N LYS A 6 -7.84 13.28 -1.82
CA LYS A 6 -6.43 12.99 -2.06
C LYS A 6 -5.77 14.31 -2.46
N HIS A 7 -4.89 14.85 -1.62
CA HIS A 7 -4.01 15.95 -2.03
C HIS A 7 -3.10 15.42 -3.13
N LYS A 8 -3.47 15.64 -4.39
CA LYS A 8 -2.57 15.38 -5.51
C LYS A 8 -1.45 16.42 -5.43
N THR A 9 -0.25 15.98 -5.11
CA THR A 9 0.96 16.81 -5.25
C THR A 9 1.13 17.15 -6.72
N MET A 10 1.26 18.44 -7.02
CA MET A 10 1.49 18.93 -8.38
C MET A 10 2.91 18.57 -8.82
N ASP A 11 3.03 17.93 -9.99
CA ASP A 11 4.31 17.62 -10.63
C ASP A 11 5.03 18.93 -11.02
N ILE A 12 6.33 19.01 -10.73
CA ILE A 12 7.15 20.18 -11.05
C ILE A 12 7.19 20.48 -12.57
N ASN A 13 7.06 19.46 -13.42
CA ASN A 13 7.01 19.62 -14.87
C ASN A 13 5.72 20.31 -15.31
N VAL A 14 4.61 20.07 -14.60
CA VAL A 14 3.35 20.76 -14.84
C VAL A 14 3.48 22.23 -14.44
N LEU A 15 4.15 22.54 -13.33
CA LEU A 15 4.40 23.92 -12.89
C LEU A 15 5.17 24.74 -13.95
N TYR A 16 6.17 24.16 -14.61
CA TYR A 16 6.93 24.85 -15.66
C TYR A 16 6.13 25.17 -16.92
N GLN A 17 5.05 24.43 -17.18
CA GLN A 17 4.17 24.64 -18.33
C GLN A 17 3.02 25.62 -18.03
N MET A 18 2.83 26.01 -16.76
CA MET A 18 1.75 26.93 -16.40
C MET A 18 2.00 28.33 -16.96
N PRO A 19 0.97 29.01 -17.47
CA PRO A 19 1.08 30.41 -17.85
C PRO A 19 1.37 31.25 -16.60
N LEU A 20 2.24 32.25 -16.75
CA LEU A 20 2.69 33.07 -15.63
C LEU A 20 1.53 33.91 -15.02
N GLU A 21 0.55 34.27 -15.85
CA GLU A 21 -0.69 34.96 -15.49
C GLU A 21 -1.84 34.41 -16.35
N ILE A 22 -3.09 34.59 -15.90
CA ILE A 22 -4.28 34.14 -16.64
C ILE A 22 -4.32 34.85 -18.00
N GLY A 23 -4.25 34.06 -19.08
CA GLY A 23 -4.25 34.57 -20.47
C GLY A 23 -2.86 34.91 -21.03
N SER A 24 -1.80 34.78 -20.24
CA SER A 24 -0.42 34.96 -20.73
C SER A 24 0.02 33.80 -21.62
N LYS A 25 0.70 34.12 -22.73
CA LYS A 25 1.36 33.13 -23.60
C LYS A 25 2.71 32.68 -23.05
N LYS A 26 3.31 33.42 -22.12
CA LYS A 26 4.62 33.11 -21.53
C LYS A 26 4.44 32.16 -20.35
N THR A 27 5.08 31.01 -20.42
CA THR A 27 5.06 30.02 -19.33
C THR A 27 6.01 30.40 -18.21
N TYR A 28 5.79 29.81 -17.03
CA TYR A 28 6.70 29.96 -15.90
C TYR A 28 8.13 29.51 -16.26
N GLY A 29 8.27 28.38 -16.96
CA GLY A 29 9.57 27.85 -17.38
C GLY A 29 10.35 28.75 -18.33
N GLU A 30 9.66 29.46 -19.24
CA GLU A 30 10.30 30.46 -20.12
C GLU A 30 10.69 31.72 -19.34
N HIS A 31 9.86 32.14 -18.38
CA HIS A 31 10.10 33.32 -17.59
C HIS A 31 11.33 33.21 -16.67
N ILE A 32 11.50 32.08 -15.98
CA ILE A 32 12.60 31.93 -15.02
C ILE A 32 14.00 31.86 -15.64
N LYS A 33 14.10 31.58 -16.95
CA LYS A 33 15.39 31.61 -17.68
C LYS A 33 15.97 33.02 -17.74
N GLU A 34 15.10 34.02 -17.73
CA GLU A 34 15.46 35.44 -17.88
C GLU A 34 15.28 36.22 -16.57
N CYS A 35 14.49 35.70 -15.63
CA CYS A 35 14.27 36.32 -14.33
C CYS A 35 15.24 35.76 -13.29
N ILE A 36 16.35 36.47 -13.05
CA ILE A 36 17.42 36.02 -12.15
C ILE A 36 17.02 36.25 -10.67
N ASP A 37 16.60 37.48 -10.32
CA ASP A 37 16.37 37.88 -8.92
C ASP A 37 14.95 37.59 -8.39
N GLY A 38 14.05 37.17 -9.27
CA GLY A 38 12.65 36.92 -8.94
C GLY A 38 11.79 38.19 -8.93
N CYS A 39 10.84 38.27 -9.86
CA CYS A 39 9.86 39.35 -9.88
C CYS A 39 8.63 39.04 -9.02
N SER A 40 7.81 40.06 -8.76
CA SER A 40 6.53 39.94 -8.05
C SER A 40 5.60 38.88 -8.66
N VAL A 41 5.62 38.74 -9.98
CA VAL A 41 4.77 37.81 -10.74
C VAL A 41 5.18 36.35 -10.51
N CYS A 42 6.47 36.04 -10.54
CA CYS A 42 6.97 34.68 -10.39
C CYS A 42 7.14 34.23 -8.93
N LYS A 43 6.99 35.14 -7.97
CA LYS A 43 7.25 34.89 -6.53
C LYS A 43 6.40 33.74 -5.96
N MET A 44 5.12 33.68 -6.33
CA MET A 44 4.23 32.58 -5.95
C MET A 44 4.68 31.26 -6.56
N MET A 45 4.96 31.25 -7.87
CA MET A 45 5.41 30.05 -8.58
C MET A 45 6.75 29.53 -8.06
N ARG A 46 7.69 30.41 -7.67
CA ARG A 46 8.96 30.03 -7.02
C ARG A 46 8.76 29.36 -5.66
N ARG A 47 7.78 29.81 -4.88
CA ARG A 47 7.40 29.15 -3.61
C ARG A 47 6.82 27.76 -3.88
N PHE A 48 5.98 27.62 -4.89
CA PHE A 48 5.46 26.32 -5.31
C PHE A 48 6.58 25.40 -5.83
N GLU A 49 7.51 25.92 -6.62
CA GLU A 49 8.67 25.17 -7.11
C GLU A 49 9.54 24.68 -5.96
N ALA A 50 9.83 25.53 -4.97
CA ALA A 50 10.55 25.13 -3.76
C ALA A 50 9.82 24.02 -3.00
N HIS A 51 8.49 24.13 -2.85
CA HIS A 51 7.66 23.10 -2.21
C HIS A 51 7.65 21.79 -3.00
N CYS A 52 7.52 21.83 -4.33
CA CYS A 52 7.62 20.66 -5.21
C CYS A 52 9.00 20.01 -5.11
N LYS A 53 10.08 20.80 -5.08
CA LYS A 53 11.47 20.31 -4.92
C LYS A 53 11.72 19.70 -3.54
N MET A 54 11.15 20.26 -2.47
CA MET A 54 11.23 19.68 -1.11
C MET A 54 10.50 18.34 -1.05
N ASN A 55 9.33 18.23 -1.68
CA ASN A 55 8.60 16.97 -1.76
C ASN A 55 9.31 15.93 -2.63
N GLN A 56 9.98 16.34 -3.72
CA GLN A 56 10.81 15.44 -4.53
C GLN A 56 12.09 14.98 -3.82
N ARG A 57 12.60 15.75 -2.85
CA ARG A 57 13.77 15.41 -2.01
C ARG A 57 13.40 14.73 -0.70
N SER A 58 12.15 14.31 -0.53
CA SER A 58 11.71 13.75 0.73
C SER A 58 12.27 12.32 0.87
N GLU A 59 13.42 12.24 1.53
CA GLU A 59 14.00 11.02 2.06
C GLU A 59 14.04 11.13 3.59
N ILE A 60 13.72 10.04 4.29
CA ILE A 60 13.99 9.90 5.72
C ILE A 60 15.16 8.93 5.84
N ALA A 61 16.27 9.39 6.42
CA ALA A 61 17.49 8.59 6.59
C ALA A 61 18.01 7.92 5.30
N GLY A 62 17.93 8.61 4.16
CA GLY A 62 18.38 8.09 2.85
C GLY A 62 17.39 7.12 2.19
N ILE A 63 16.16 7.01 2.70
CA ILE A 63 15.10 6.18 2.14
C ILE A 63 14.03 7.11 1.56
N SER A 64 13.68 6.94 0.27
CA SER A 64 12.62 7.72 -0.38
C SER A 64 11.28 7.62 0.36
N MET A 65 10.52 8.71 0.40
CA MET A 65 9.21 8.72 1.06
C MET A 65 8.24 7.67 0.50
N ASP A 66 8.34 7.32 -0.79
CA ASP A 66 7.58 6.21 -1.37
C ASP A 66 7.90 4.88 -0.68
N LYS A 67 9.18 4.62 -0.40
CA LYS A 67 9.61 3.45 0.37
C LYS A 67 9.18 3.55 1.83
N VAL A 68 9.27 4.72 2.45
CA VAL A 68 8.78 4.93 3.83
C VAL A 68 7.28 4.64 3.93
N HIS A 69 6.47 5.16 3.02
CA HIS A 69 5.04 4.89 2.97
C HIS A 69 4.73 3.42 2.67
N PHE A 70 5.53 2.78 1.82
CA PHE A 70 5.46 1.34 1.60
C PHE A 70 5.73 0.56 2.89
N PHE A 71 6.78 0.88 3.64
CA PHE A 71 7.09 0.25 4.93
C PHE A 71 6.03 0.51 6.00
N GLN A 72 5.50 1.74 6.08
CA GLN A 72 4.40 2.08 6.99
C GLN A 72 3.13 1.27 6.67
N LYS A 73 2.78 1.16 5.39
CA LYS A 73 1.64 0.35 4.95
C LYS A 73 1.86 -1.13 5.24
N MET A 74 3.06 -1.65 5.01
CA MET A 74 3.41 -3.03 5.37
C MET A 74 3.26 -3.27 6.88
N SER A 75 3.76 -2.36 7.70
CA SER A 75 3.64 -2.46 9.16
C SER A 75 2.18 -2.49 9.62
N SER A 76 1.33 -1.65 9.02
CA SER A 76 -0.11 -1.62 9.33
C SER A 76 -0.81 -2.91 8.91
N ASP A 77 -0.55 -3.40 7.70
CA ASP A 77 -1.14 -4.65 7.21
C ASP A 77 -0.68 -5.86 8.07
N ASP A 78 0.58 -5.84 8.53
CA ASP A 78 1.15 -6.92 9.34
C ASP A 78 0.63 -6.85 10.80
N GLU A 79 0.32 -5.66 11.32
CA GLU A 79 -0.41 -5.48 12.59
C GLU A 79 -1.82 -6.09 12.53
N ASP A 80 -2.51 -5.95 11.39
CA ASP A 80 -3.86 -6.48 11.21
C ASP A 80 -3.90 -8.02 11.21
N ILE A 81 -2.93 -8.69 10.57
CA ILE A 81 -2.84 -10.17 10.61
C ILE A 81 -2.37 -10.65 11.97
N ARG A 82 -1.43 -9.93 12.62
CA ARG A 82 -0.93 -10.27 13.96
C ARG A 82 -2.02 -10.31 15.03
N HIS A 83 -3.10 -9.54 14.86
CA HIS A 83 -4.27 -9.62 15.72
C HIS A 83 -4.87 -11.04 15.77
N TRP A 84 -4.87 -11.74 14.63
CA TRP A 84 -5.43 -13.09 14.48
C TRP A 84 -4.38 -14.21 14.62
N TYR A 85 -3.11 -13.94 14.36
CA TYR A 85 -2.05 -14.95 14.54
C TYR A 85 -0.83 -14.31 15.19
N PRO A 86 -0.88 -14.04 16.52
CA PRO A 86 0.23 -13.43 17.24
C PRO A 86 1.45 -14.35 17.28
N ASP A 87 1.22 -15.66 17.44
CA ASP A 87 2.22 -16.69 17.15
C ASP A 87 2.04 -17.20 15.73
N ARG A 88 3.05 -16.93 14.88
CA ARG A 88 3.04 -17.33 13.48
C ARG A 88 3.08 -18.84 13.30
N LEU A 89 3.67 -19.57 14.26
CA LEU A 89 3.84 -21.02 14.15
C LEU A 89 2.50 -21.76 14.21
N GLU A 90 1.49 -21.20 14.89
CA GLU A 90 0.15 -21.79 14.98
C GLU A 90 -0.57 -21.85 13.61
N ALA A 91 -0.24 -20.92 12.72
CA ALA A 91 -0.80 -20.87 11.37
C ALA A 91 -0.06 -21.77 10.38
N LEU A 92 1.12 -22.28 10.73
CA LEU A 92 2.02 -22.98 9.81
C LEU A 92 1.99 -24.50 10.03
N ASP A 93 2.10 -25.24 8.93
CA ASP A 93 2.32 -26.68 8.95
C ASP A 93 3.79 -27.02 9.25
N GLY A 94 4.09 -28.31 9.44
CA GLY A 94 5.44 -28.80 9.68
C GLY A 94 6.42 -28.58 8.51
N LYS A 95 5.96 -28.05 7.37
CA LYS A 95 6.78 -27.68 6.20
C LYS A 95 6.99 -26.16 6.09
N GLY A 96 6.46 -25.38 7.04
CA GLY A 96 6.58 -23.92 7.04
C GLY A 96 5.65 -23.22 6.05
N CYS A 97 4.57 -23.88 5.61
CA CYS A 97 3.52 -23.28 4.80
C CYS A 97 2.24 -23.08 5.62
N ILE A 98 1.35 -22.18 5.20
CA ILE A 98 0.08 -21.95 5.91
C ILE A 98 -0.81 -23.19 5.90
N THR A 99 -1.48 -23.46 7.01
CA THR A 99 -2.52 -24.49 7.08
C THR A 99 -3.79 -24.05 6.35
N LEU A 100 -4.57 -25.00 5.84
CA LEU A 100 -5.81 -24.68 5.12
C LEU A 100 -6.81 -23.94 6.02
N ASP A 101 -6.89 -24.30 7.30
CA ASP A 101 -7.78 -23.66 8.27
C ASP A 101 -7.39 -22.20 8.52
N ALA A 102 -6.10 -21.93 8.76
CA ALA A 102 -5.62 -20.57 8.95
C ALA A 102 -5.76 -19.72 7.69
N TYR A 103 -5.53 -20.30 6.52
CA TYR A 103 -5.74 -19.62 5.25
C TYR A 103 -7.21 -19.22 5.09
N PHE A 104 -8.16 -20.14 5.28
CA PHE A 104 -9.58 -19.83 5.18
C PHE A 104 -10.05 -18.81 6.21
N ASN A 105 -9.57 -18.87 7.46
CA ASN A 105 -9.88 -17.88 8.47
C ASN A 105 -9.46 -16.47 8.01
N LEU A 106 -8.21 -16.30 7.57
CA LEU A 106 -7.70 -15.01 7.10
C LEU A 106 -8.42 -14.51 5.83
N LYS A 107 -8.78 -15.42 4.93
CA LYS A 107 -9.59 -15.06 3.76
C LYS A 107 -10.99 -14.58 4.16
N GLY A 108 -11.59 -15.17 5.19
CA GLY A 108 -12.86 -14.73 5.78
C GLY A 108 -12.81 -13.32 6.37
N HIS A 109 -11.67 -12.94 6.96
CA HIS A 109 -11.42 -11.58 7.44
C HIS A 109 -10.96 -10.59 6.35
N GLY A 110 -10.92 -11.02 5.08
CA GLY A 110 -10.68 -10.14 3.94
C GLY A 110 -9.21 -9.95 3.56
N PHE A 111 -8.28 -10.69 4.17
CA PHE A 111 -6.87 -10.62 3.80
C PHE A 111 -6.63 -11.21 2.41
N ASN A 112 -5.72 -10.60 1.66
CA ASN A 112 -5.31 -11.09 0.35
C ASN A 112 -4.06 -11.99 0.43
N ASP A 113 -3.85 -12.79 -0.62
CA ASP A 113 -2.73 -13.76 -0.68
C ASP A 113 -1.38 -13.07 -0.42
N THR A 114 -1.16 -11.87 -0.97
CA THR A 114 0.09 -11.12 -0.78
C THR A 114 0.32 -10.76 0.68
N GLN A 115 -0.70 -10.31 1.40
CA GLN A 115 -0.60 -9.99 2.83
C GLN A 115 -0.26 -11.25 3.65
N ILE A 116 -0.97 -12.35 3.38
CA ILE A 116 -0.77 -13.64 4.08
C ILE A 116 0.64 -14.18 3.86
N VAL A 117 1.06 -14.31 2.59
CA VAL A 117 2.38 -14.84 2.21
C VAL A 117 3.51 -14.01 2.82
N ARG A 118 3.35 -12.69 2.82
CA ARG A 118 4.35 -11.76 3.37
C ARG A 118 4.48 -11.90 4.87
N TYR A 119 3.37 -11.85 5.61
CA TYR A 119 3.34 -11.89 7.06
C TYR A 119 3.97 -13.18 7.63
N PHE A 120 3.62 -14.32 7.03
CA PHE A 120 4.12 -15.63 7.42
C PHE A 120 5.45 -16.01 6.76
N HIS A 121 6.02 -15.14 5.92
CA HIS A 121 7.27 -15.37 5.19
C HIS A 121 7.26 -16.66 4.35
N ILE A 122 6.13 -16.97 3.72
CA ILE A 122 5.96 -18.18 2.91
C ILE A 122 6.63 -17.95 1.56
N SER A 123 7.44 -18.91 1.09
CA SER A 123 8.04 -18.80 -0.24
C SER A 123 6.97 -18.89 -1.35
N SER A 124 7.18 -18.21 -2.48
CA SER A 124 6.22 -18.25 -3.60
C SER A 124 6.02 -19.65 -4.17
N LYS A 125 7.03 -20.53 -4.06
CA LYS A 125 6.90 -21.94 -4.45
C LYS A 125 5.99 -22.68 -3.47
N ALA A 126 6.29 -22.62 -2.16
CA ALA A 126 5.50 -23.30 -1.14
C ALA A 126 4.03 -22.87 -1.16
N PHE A 127 3.76 -21.57 -1.33
CA PHE A 127 2.40 -21.06 -1.40
C PHE A 127 1.65 -21.52 -2.66
N ARG A 128 2.35 -21.62 -3.80
CA ARG A 128 1.76 -22.15 -5.04
C ARG A 128 1.40 -23.61 -4.89
N ASP A 129 2.33 -24.42 -4.41
CA ASP A 129 2.13 -25.85 -4.15
C ASP A 129 0.93 -26.04 -3.20
N PHE A 130 0.86 -25.26 -2.12
CA PHE A 130 -0.28 -25.25 -1.20
C PHE A 130 -1.62 -24.96 -1.90
N LYS A 131 -1.67 -23.96 -2.79
CA LYS A 131 -2.92 -23.61 -3.49
C LYS A 131 -3.32 -24.68 -4.49
N ASP A 132 -2.37 -25.25 -5.21
CA ASP A 132 -2.63 -26.30 -6.18
C ASP A 132 -3.15 -27.57 -5.48
N ASP A 133 -2.62 -27.89 -4.30
CA ASP A 133 -3.01 -29.06 -3.52
C ASP A 133 -4.36 -28.89 -2.80
N ASN A 134 -4.66 -27.69 -2.28
CA ASN A 134 -5.80 -27.50 -1.36
C ASN A 134 -6.97 -26.71 -1.95
N VAL A 135 -6.70 -25.76 -2.84
CA VAL A 135 -7.69 -24.81 -3.38
C VAL A 135 -7.49 -24.58 -4.89
N PRO A 136 -7.43 -25.67 -5.69
CA PRO A 136 -7.12 -25.55 -7.11
C PRO A 136 -8.17 -24.71 -7.83
N GLY A 137 -7.69 -23.76 -8.62
CA GLY A 137 -8.54 -22.87 -9.41
C GLY A 137 -9.36 -21.85 -8.61
N TRP A 138 -9.07 -21.66 -7.31
CA TRP A 138 -9.83 -20.73 -6.48
C TRP A 138 -9.75 -19.28 -6.98
N LYS A 139 -10.94 -18.65 -7.10
CA LYS A 139 -11.13 -17.20 -7.29
C LYS A 139 -11.72 -16.60 -6.02
N SER A 140 -11.33 -15.37 -5.66
CA SER A 140 -11.67 -14.73 -4.37
C SER A 140 -13.15 -14.75 -3.93
N ASN A 141 -14.10 -14.94 -4.85
CA ASN A 141 -15.55 -14.95 -4.59
C ASN A 141 -16.21 -16.29 -4.96
N ASP A 142 -15.44 -17.38 -4.95
CA ASP A 142 -15.93 -18.71 -5.30
C ASP A 142 -16.77 -19.30 -4.16
N ALA A 143 -18.08 -19.40 -4.38
CA ALA A 143 -19.07 -19.91 -3.42
C ALA A 143 -18.79 -21.36 -2.97
N LYS A 144 -18.01 -22.14 -3.75
CA LYS A 144 -17.61 -23.49 -3.37
C LYS A 144 -16.89 -23.54 -2.02
N TYR A 145 -16.08 -22.52 -1.71
CA TYR A 145 -15.26 -22.48 -0.49
C TYR A 145 -15.92 -21.70 0.66
N GLU A 146 -17.06 -21.03 0.41
CA GLU A 146 -17.75 -20.21 1.42
C GLU A 146 -18.12 -20.98 2.71
N PRO A 147 -18.67 -22.22 2.64
CA PRO A 147 -18.94 -22.99 3.86
C PRO A 147 -17.67 -23.31 4.67
N ALA A 148 -16.56 -23.58 3.98
CA ALA A 148 -15.28 -23.89 4.62
C ALA A 148 -14.67 -22.66 5.30
N ILE A 149 -14.81 -21.48 4.68
CA ILE A 149 -14.40 -20.20 5.24
C ILE A 149 -15.18 -19.89 6.52
N ILE A 150 -16.51 -19.98 6.47
CA ILE A 150 -17.37 -19.76 7.64
C ILE A 150 -17.03 -20.73 8.77
N ALA A 151 -16.77 -22.01 8.44
CA ALA A 151 -16.41 -23.02 9.42
C ALA A 151 -15.05 -22.74 10.08
N ALA A 152 -14.05 -22.30 9.31
CA ALA A 152 -12.73 -21.94 9.83
C ALA A 152 -12.79 -20.75 10.79
N MET A 153 -13.51 -19.69 10.41
CA MET A 153 -13.71 -18.51 11.28
C MET A 153 -14.34 -18.90 12.62
N LYS A 154 -15.41 -19.72 12.59
CA LYS A 154 -16.06 -20.20 13.82
C LYS A 154 -15.14 -21.04 14.70
N ARG A 155 -14.31 -21.91 14.12
CA ARG A 155 -13.33 -22.71 14.89
C ARG A 155 -12.30 -21.80 15.55
N TYR A 156 -11.81 -20.80 14.83
CA TYR A 156 -10.87 -19.84 15.36
C TYR A 156 -11.48 -19.06 16.54
N ASP A 157 -12.68 -18.51 16.38
CA ASP A 157 -13.38 -17.78 17.44
C ASP A 157 -13.57 -18.64 18.70
N LEU A 158 -13.97 -19.91 18.54
CA LEU A 158 -14.14 -20.84 19.66
C LEU A 158 -12.82 -21.16 20.38
N ALA A 159 -11.71 -21.28 19.63
CA ALA A 159 -10.41 -21.58 20.21
C ALA A 159 -9.82 -20.41 21.02
N HIS A 160 -10.25 -19.17 20.73
CA HIS A 160 -9.68 -17.94 21.30
C HIS A 160 -10.67 -17.16 22.20
N GLN A 161 -11.79 -17.78 22.59
CA GLN A 161 -12.82 -17.20 23.48
C GLN A 161 -12.55 -17.39 25.00
N ASN A 162 -11.29 -17.49 25.43
CA ASN A 162 -10.92 -17.53 26.86
C ASN A 162 -10.26 -16.22 27.33
#